data_AF-A0A3R9W7J9-F1
#
_entry.id   AF-A0A3R9W7J9-F1
#
_cell.length_a   1.000
_cell.length_b   1.000
_cell.length_c   1.000
_cell.angle_alpha   90.00
_cell.angle_beta   90.00
_cell.angle_gamma   90.00
#
_symmetry.space_group_name_H-M   'P 1'
#
loop_
_entity.id
_entity.type
_entity.pdbx_description
1 polymer ?
#
loop_
_entity_poly.entity_id
_entity_poly.type
_entity_poly.pdbx_seq_one_letter_code
_entity_poly.pdbx_strand_id
1 'polypeptide(L)'
;MTRPARLTGAALCAALALLAAVWILKDLAAVGSPADLGWSWTGDPRTHYVLRGRAATTLLDPLLLLVSVATAVAALRSRHAASALVATGAVTLALRLPGLWAPGSGALVTALLELALAAGLVITAAAGRRRAEGPHEQLPTRPRTGPAVTAGLLLVAGAVTVVLWEVYRAVELPAEVTVDRFIGGRSVIAPALAPPPGWLSVILVALYGTAAVSAFARARHTRAFGLLAGAFLTADGIALLARVIRFELIPYFADVSTVEQMYVLTAVLGAAGGIAVLVLLAGRGAPPAAPAPYGPYGSYGSYGPPPAPPYPPPPGW
;
A
#
# COMPACT_ATOMS: atom_id res chain seq x y z
N MET A 1 14.82 -14.32 0.68
CA MET A 1 13.97 -15.09 1.61
C MET A 1 14.16 -16.58 1.38
N THR A 2 14.05 -17.39 2.43
CA THR A 2 14.03 -18.86 2.32
C THR A 2 12.76 -19.34 1.60
N ARG A 3 12.83 -20.50 0.92
CA ARG A 3 11.68 -21.12 0.26
C ARG A 3 10.49 -21.38 1.22
N PRO A 4 10.67 -21.97 2.43
CA PRO A 4 9.56 -22.19 3.35
C PRO A 4 8.87 -20.88 3.76
N ALA A 5 9.63 -19.83 4.11
CA ALA A 5 9.04 -18.55 4.49
C ALA A 5 8.23 -17.90 3.37
N ARG A 6 8.61 -18.10 2.10
CA ARG A 6 7.84 -17.62 0.95
C ARG A 6 6.52 -18.35 0.78
N LEU A 7 6.51 -19.67 0.99
CA LEU A 7 5.29 -20.49 0.92
C LEU A 7 4.34 -20.14 2.07
N THR A 8 4.86 -20.04 3.30
CA THR A 8 4.07 -19.61 4.46
C THR A 8 3.52 -18.20 4.26
N GLY A 9 4.33 -17.24 3.79
CA GLY A 9 3.87 -15.88 3.49
C GLY A 9 2.77 -15.86 2.43
N ALA A 10 2.91 -16.66 1.37
CA ALA A 10 1.87 -16.79 0.34
C ALA A 10 0.58 -17.40 0.89
N ALA A 11 0.67 -18.42 1.75
CA ALA A 11 -0.49 -19.05 2.38
C ALA A 11 -1.22 -18.07 3.31
N LEU A 12 -0.50 -17.29 4.11
CA LEU A 12 -1.07 -16.24 4.97
C LEU A 12 -1.77 -15.15 4.15
N CYS A 13 -1.16 -14.70 3.05
CA CYS A 13 -1.80 -13.76 2.12
C CYS A 13 -3.06 -14.36 1.47
N ALA A 14 -3.03 -15.63 1.09
CA ALA A 14 -4.20 -16.31 0.54
C ALA A 14 -5.33 -16.40 1.58
N ALA A 15 -5.02 -16.67 2.84
CA ALA A 15 -6.00 -16.67 3.93
C ALA A 15 -6.65 -15.28 4.13
N LEU A 16 -5.86 -14.20 4.13
CA LEU A 16 -6.39 -12.82 4.17
C LEU A 16 -7.30 -12.52 2.97
N ALA A 17 -6.89 -12.92 1.77
CA ALA A 17 -7.70 -12.72 0.56
C ALA A 17 -9.02 -13.50 0.62
N LEU A 18 -9.01 -14.73 1.15
CA LEU A 18 -10.21 -15.53 1.35
C LEU A 18 -11.17 -14.91 2.37
N LEU A 19 -10.66 -14.38 3.49
CA LEU A 19 -11.48 -13.69 4.47
C LEU A 19 -12.20 -12.48 3.86
N ALA A 20 -11.47 -11.63 3.13
CA ALA A 20 -12.05 -10.51 2.42
C ALA A 20 -13.10 -10.98 1.38
N ALA A 21 -12.80 -12.04 0.63
CA ALA A 21 -13.71 -12.59 -0.37
C ALA A 21 -15.02 -13.11 0.26
N VAL A 22 -14.95 -13.81 1.41
CA VAL A 22 -16.12 -14.32 2.12
C VAL A 22 -17.05 -13.18 2.55
N TRP A 23 -16.50 -12.09 3.08
CA TRP A 23 -17.29 -10.93 3.49
C TRP A 23 -17.89 -10.19 2.30
N ILE A 24 -17.14 -10.03 1.20
CA ILE A 24 -17.65 -9.44 -0.04
C ILE A 24 -18.80 -10.28 -0.62
N LEU A 25 -18.66 -11.62 -0.63
CA LEU A 25 -19.71 -12.52 -1.10
C LEU A 25 -20.93 -12.50 -0.18
N LYS A 26 -20.74 -12.41 1.13
CA LYS A 26 -21.83 -12.27 2.10
C LYS A 26 -22.61 -10.96 1.87
N ASP A 27 -21.91 -9.86 1.67
CA ASP A 27 -22.54 -8.58 1.35
C ASP A 27 -23.25 -8.64 -0.01
N LEU A 28 -22.64 -9.26 -1.02
CA LEU A 28 -23.28 -9.44 -2.33
C LEU A 28 -24.56 -10.28 -2.22
N ALA A 29 -24.56 -11.34 -1.41
CA ALA A 29 -25.74 -12.15 -1.15
C ALA A 29 -26.83 -11.39 -0.38
N ALA A 30 -26.44 -10.49 0.54
CA ALA A 30 -27.37 -9.67 1.31
C ALA A 30 -27.96 -8.49 0.51
N VAL A 31 -27.17 -7.89 -0.36
CA VAL A 31 -27.56 -6.74 -1.21
C VAL A 31 -28.30 -7.21 -2.46
N GLY A 32 -27.89 -8.35 -3.04
CA GLY A 32 -28.49 -8.93 -4.25
C GLY A 32 -28.09 -8.26 -5.57
N SER A 33 -27.29 -7.19 -5.53
CA SER A 33 -26.88 -6.41 -6.70
C SER A 33 -25.41 -6.00 -6.60
N PRO A 34 -24.54 -6.45 -7.55
CA PRO A 34 -23.12 -6.10 -7.54
C PRO A 34 -22.90 -4.61 -7.84
N ALA A 35 -23.80 -3.99 -8.61
CA ALA A 35 -23.73 -2.56 -8.91
C ALA A 35 -23.99 -1.73 -7.65
N ASP A 36 -25.00 -2.08 -6.85
CA ASP A 36 -25.31 -1.36 -5.61
C ASP A 36 -24.21 -1.56 -4.57
N LEU A 37 -23.65 -2.76 -4.46
CA LEU A 37 -22.49 -2.99 -3.61
C LEU A 37 -21.28 -2.16 -4.05
N GLY A 38 -20.99 -2.11 -5.36
CA GLY A 38 -19.91 -1.28 -5.91
C GLY A 38 -20.11 0.22 -5.62
N TRP A 39 -21.33 0.73 -5.79
CA TRP A 39 -21.67 2.10 -5.46
C TRP A 39 -21.55 2.40 -3.96
N SER A 40 -21.89 1.44 -3.11
CA SER A 40 -21.69 1.56 -1.66
C SER A 40 -20.22 1.76 -1.29
N TRP A 41 -19.31 1.08 -1.98
CA TRP A 41 -17.87 1.22 -1.75
C TRP A 41 -17.33 2.57 -2.18
N THR A 42 -17.99 3.26 -3.13
CA THR A 42 -17.59 4.63 -3.48
C THR A 42 -17.91 5.64 -2.36
N GLY A 43 -18.71 5.25 -1.36
CA GLY A 43 -19.18 6.17 -0.33
C GLY A 43 -20.26 7.12 -0.85
N ASP A 44 -21.06 6.69 -1.83
CA ASP A 44 -22.27 7.40 -2.26
C ASP A 44 -23.25 7.48 -1.08
N PRO A 45 -23.61 8.70 -0.61
CA PRO A 45 -24.56 8.86 0.49
C PRO A 45 -25.87 8.12 0.25
N ARG A 46 -26.42 8.16 -0.98
CA ARG A 46 -27.73 7.54 -1.28
C ARG A 46 -27.69 6.04 -1.05
N THR A 47 -26.71 5.37 -1.62
CA THR A 47 -26.53 3.92 -1.48
C THR A 47 -26.10 3.53 -0.06
N HIS A 48 -25.27 4.35 0.59
CA HIS A 48 -24.83 4.11 1.96
C HIS A 48 -25.99 4.12 2.97
N TYR A 49 -26.94 5.05 2.83
CA TYR A 49 -28.14 5.07 3.66
C TYR A 49 -29.05 3.85 3.43
N VAL A 50 -29.23 3.42 2.18
CA VAL A 50 -30.09 2.28 1.83
C VAL A 50 -29.51 0.94 2.29
N LEU A 51 -28.18 0.79 2.23
CA LEU A 51 -27.48 -0.45 2.59
C LEU A 51 -26.98 -0.47 4.03
N ARG A 52 -27.40 0.51 4.84
CA ARG A 52 -27.02 0.64 6.24
C ARG A 52 -27.38 -0.63 7.01
N GLY A 53 -26.38 -1.24 7.65
CA GLY A 53 -26.54 -2.48 8.41
C GLY A 53 -26.69 -3.76 7.56
N ARG A 54 -26.71 -3.65 6.22
CA ARG A 54 -26.74 -4.79 5.29
C ARG A 54 -25.37 -5.12 4.70
N ALA A 55 -24.54 -4.10 4.47
CA ALA A 55 -23.17 -4.26 3.99
C ALA A 55 -22.17 -4.07 5.14
N ALA A 56 -21.27 -5.04 5.31
CA ALA A 56 -20.19 -5.00 6.29
C ALA A 56 -18.87 -4.47 5.69
N THR A 57 -18.72 -4.54 4.37
CA THR A 57 -17.51 -4.19 3.61
C THR A 57 -17.52 -2.75 3.10
N THR A 58 -16.33 -2.28 2.76
CA THR A 58 -16.01 -0.98 2.18
C THR A 58 -15.05 -1.17 1.01
N LEU A 59 -14.67 -0.08 0.34
CA LEU A 59 -13.61 -0.09 -0.69
C LEU A 59 -12.28 -0.71 -0.22
N LEU A 60 -12.00 -0.67 1.08
CA LEU A 60 -10.78 -1.25 1.64
C LEU A 60 -10.73 -2.77 1.49
N ASP A 61 -11.86 -3.46 1.59
CA ASP A 61 -11.92 -4.92 1.55
C ASP A 61 -11.53 -5.52 0.18
N PRO A 62 -12.09 -5.08 -0.97
CA PRO A 62 -11.62 -5.53 -2.27
C PRO A 62 -10.20 -5.07 -2.56
N LEU A 63 -9.78 -3.90 -2.06
CA LEU A 63 -8.40 -3.43 -2.22
C LEU A 63 -7.42 -4.33 -1.44
N LEU A 64 -7.71 -4.65 -0.18
CA LEU A 64 -6.90 -5.55 0.64
C LEU A 64 -6.87 -6.97 0.07
N LEU A 65 -7.97 -7.44 -0.53
CA LEU A 65 -8.00 -8.68 -1.29
C LEU A 65 -6.99 -8.63 -2.44
N LEU A 66 -7.05 -7.60 -3.29
CA LEU A 66 -6.14 -7.44 -4.44
C LEU A 66 -4.68 -7.35 -4.00
N VAL A 67 -4.39 -6.55 -2.97
CA VAL A 67 -3.03 -6.40 -2.40
C VAL A 67 -2.54 -7.73 -1.83
N SER A 68 -3.39 -8.48 -1.13
CA SER A 68 -3.04 -9.79 -0.57
C SER A 68 -2.74 -10.80 -1.67
N VAL A 69 -3.55 -10.88 -2.73
CA VAL A 69 -3.30 -11.74 -3.89
C VAL A 69 -2.00 -11.34 -4.61
N ALA A 70 -1.79 -10.06 -4.88
CA ALA A 70 -0.56 -9.58 -5.50
C ALA A 70 0.68 -9.90 -4.65
N THR A 71 0.56 -9.78 -3.33
CA THR A 71 1.64 -10.11 -2.38
C THR A 71 1.91 -11.62 -2.36
N ALA A 72 0.87 -12.45 -2.40
CA ALA A 72 1.02 -13.90 -2.49
C ALA A 72 1.75 -14.30 -3.79
N VAL A 73 1.35 -13.72 -4.93
CA VAL A 73 2.01 -13.95 -6.22
C VAL A 73 3.47 -13.46 -6.18
N ALA A 74 3.74 -12.30 -5.59
CA ALA A 74 5.10 -11.79 -5.42
C ALA A 74 5.94 -12.71 -4.52
N ALA A 75 5.36 -13.24 -3.44
CA ALA A 75 6.00 -14.23 -2.58
C ALA A 75 6.36 -15.50 -3.33
N LEU A 76 5.47 -16.03 -4.17
CA LEU A 76 5.69 -17.23 -4.97
C LEU A 76 6.66 -17.04 -6.15
N ARG A 77 6.77 -15.83 -6.68
CA ARG A 77 7.63 -15.53 -7.85
C ARG A 77 9.00 -14.92 -7.52
N SER A 78 9.13 -14.23 -6.39
CA SER A 78 10.36 -13.46 -6.06
C SER A 78 11.02 -13.88 -4.76
N ARG A 79 12.36 -13.92 -4.76
CA ARG A 79 13.18 -14.12 -3.54
C ARG A 79 13.22 -12.88 -2.64
N HIS A 80 12.77 -11.73 -3.13
CA HIS A 80 12.80 -10.43 -2.42
C HIS A 80 11.43 -9.99 -1.89
N ALA A 81 10.49 -10.93 -1.72
CA ALA A 81 9.13 -10.63 -1.29
C ALA A 81 8.99 -10.16 0.18
N ALA A 82 10.07 -10.17 0.97
CA ALA A 82 10.03 -9.79 2.39
C ALA A 82 9.43 -8.39 2.60
N SER A 83 9.83 -7.41 1.80
CA SER A 83 9.30 -6.05 1.92
C SER A 83 7.82 -5.96 1.56
N ALA A 84 7.35 -6.78 0.61
CA ALA A 84 5.92 -6.82 0.26
C ALA A 84 5.10 -7.46 1.38
N LEU A 85 5.57 -8.58 1.95
CA LEU A 85 4.93 -9.23 3.10
C LEU A 85 4.87 -8.29 4.32
N VAL A 86 5.96 -7.57 4.62
CA VAL A 86 5.99 -6.58 5.72
C VAL A 86 5.05 -5.42 5.44
N ALA A 87 5.07 -4.85 4.23
CA ALA A 87 4.21 -3.71 3.89
C ALA A 87 2.72 -4.09 3.98
N THR A 88 2.34 -5.21 3.38
CA THR A 88 0.97 -5.73 3.43
C THR A 88 0.55 -6.05 4.86
N GLY A 89 1.39 -6.79 5.62
CA GLY A 89 1.09 -7.10 7.02
C GLY A 89 0.96 -5.86 7.90
N ALA A 90 1.87 -4.88 7.78
CA ALA A 90 1.83 -3.65 8.56
C ALA A 90 0.59 -2.80 8.26
N VAL A 91 0.21 -2.68 6.98
CA VAL A 91 -1.00 -1.93 6.59
C VAL A 91 -2.26 -2.64 7.02
N THR A 92 -2.35 -3.98 6.85
CA THR A 92 -3.50 -4.74 7.34
C THR A 92 -3.63 -4.63 8.87
N LEU A 93 -2.52 -4.73 9.62
CA LEU A 93 -2.53 -4.51 11.08
C LEU A 93 -3.08 -3.12 11.42
N ALA A 94 -2.54 -2.08 10.79
CA ALA A 94 -2.91 -0.70 11.08
C ALA A 94 -4.38 -0.41 10.74
N LEU A 95 -4.89 -0.94 9.62
CA LEU A 95 -6.27 -0.74 9.18
C LEU A 95 -7.28 -1.56 9.99
N ARG A 96 -6.90 -2.73 10.50
CA ARG A 96 -7.81 -3.63 11.23
C ARG A 96 -7.72 -3.53 12.73
N LEU A 97 -6.73 -2.79 13.27
CA LEU A 97 -6.63 -2.52 14.70
C LEU A 97 -7.93 -1.96 15.29
N PRO A 98 -8.65 -1.04 14.61
CA PRO A 98 -9.93 -0.57 15.11
C PRO A 98 -11.03 -1.62 15.24
N GLY A 99 -10.91 -2.75 14.53
CA GLY A 99 -11.85 -3.86 14.63
C GLY A 99 -11.88 -4.49 16.03
N LEU A 100 -10.88 -4.22 16.89
CA LEU A 100 -10.88 -4.61 18.30
C LEU A 100 -11.95 -3.87 19.12
N TRP A 101 -12.43 -2.72 18.64
CA TRP A 101 -13.48 -1.93 19.27
C TRP A 101 -14.88 -2.28 18.71
N ALA A 102 -14.98 -3.27 17.80
CA ALA A 102 -16.23 -3.61 17.16
C ALA A 102 -17.22 -4.26 18.16
N PRO A 103 -18.48 -3.79 18.22
CA PRO A 103 -19.46 -4.29 19.18
C PRO A 103 -20.02 -5.70 18.85
N GLY A 104 -19.67 -6.29 17.70
CA GLY A 104 -20.20 -7.57 17.24
C GLY A 104 -19.17 -8.71 17.27
N SER A 105 -19.54 -9.87 17.82
CA SER A 105 -18.66 -11.04 17.97
C SER A 105 -18.08 -11.53 16.63
N GLY A 106 -18.87 -11.56 15.56
CA GLY A 106 -18.39 -11.99 14.23
C GLY A 106 -17.37 -11.04 13.60
N ALA A 107 -17.57 -9.73 13.75
CA ALA A 107 -16.62 -8.71 13.27
C ALA A 107 -15.34 -8.73 14.11
N LEU A 108 -15.47 -8.86 15.44
CA LEU A 108 -14.34 -8.96 16.35
C LEU A 108 -13.47 -10.20 16.07
N VAL A 109 -14.09 -11.37 15.89
CA VAL A 109 -13.35 -12.61 15.53
C VAL A 109 -12.64 -12.46 14.20
N THR A 110 -13.28 -11.83 13.21
CA THR A 110 -12.66 -11.54 11.91
C THR A 110 -11.46 -10.62 12.09
N ALA A 111 -11.61 -9.52 12.84
CA ALA A 111 -10.53 -8.57 13.11
C ALA A 111 -9.35 -9.25 13.82
N LEU A 112 -9.61 -10.05 14.85
CA LEU A 112 -8.56 -10.81 15.56
C LEU A 112 -7.83 -11.77 14.62
N LEU A 113 -8.55 -12.46 13.74
CA LEU A 113 -7.96 -13.37 12.77
C LEU A 113 -7.12 -12.61 11.73
N GLU A 114 -7.62 -11.51 11.19
CA GLU A 114 -6.87 -10.65 10.26
C GLU A 114 -5.61 -10.08 10.92
N LEU A 115 -5.70 -9.64 12.17
CA LEU A 115 -4.56 -9.17 12.96
C LEU A 115 -3.53 -10.28 13.18
N ALA A 116 -3.97 -11.49 13.53
CA ALA A 116 -3.08 -12.64 13.72
C ALA A 116 -2.37 -13.03 12.40
N LEU A 117 -3.10 -13.07 11.29
CA LEU A 117 -2.55 -13.34 9.96
C LEU A 117 -1.55 -12.26 9.54
N ALA A 118 -1.87 -10.99 9.77
CA ALA A 118 -1.02 -9.86 9.41
C ALA A 118 0.25 -9.79 10.28
N ALA A 119 0.16 -10.08 11.58
CA ALA A 119 1.33 -10.29 12.43
C ALA A 119 2.17 -11.48 11.94
N GLY A 120 1.52 -12.58 11.57
CA GLY A 120 2.15 -13.75 10.96
C GLY A 120 2.94 -13.40 9.69
N LEU A 121 2.44 -12.49 8.84
CA LEU A 121 3.16 -12.01 7.66
C LEU A 121 4.46 -11.28 8.04
N VAL A 122 4.39 -10.36 9.02
CA VAL A 122 5.56 -9.60 9.47
C VAL A 122 6.60 -10.54 10.10
N ILE A 123 6.17 -11.48 10.95
CA ILE A 123 7.05 -12.47 11.58
C ILE A 123 7.68 -13.38 10.52
N THR A 124 6.90 -13.90 9.59
CA THR A 124 7.38 -14.77 8.50
C THR A 124 8.39 -14.02 7.63
N ALA A 125 8.13 -12.75 7.33
CA ALA A 125 9.05 -11.91 6.59
C ALA A 125 10.35 -11.70 7.34
N ALA A 126 10.29 -11.42 8.65
CA ALA A 126 11.44 -11.18 9.52
C ALA A 126 12.30 -12.43 9.73
N ALA A 127 11.69 -13.58 10.06
CA ALA A 127 12.34 -14.87 10.26
C ALA A 127 12.88 -15.45 8.95
N GLY A 128 12.19 -15.19 7.83
CA GLY A 128 12.60 -15.62 6.50
C GLY A 128 13.73 -14.79 5.86
N ARG A 129 14.25 -13.75 6.55
CA ARG A 129 15.37 -12.93 6.05
C ARG A 129 16.65 -13.76 6.01
N ARG A 130 17.08 -14.13 4.81
CA ARG A 130 18.42 -14.68 4.57
C ARG A 130 19.40 -13.51 4.48
N ARG A 131 20.55 -13.60 5.17
CA ARG A 131 21.68 -12.66 4.97
C ARG A 131 22.25 -12.88 3.57
N ALA A 132 22.74 -11.81 2.94
CA ALA A 132 23.42 -11.95 1.66
C ALA A 132 24.72 -12.74 1.89
N GLU A 133 24.90 -13.87 1.23
CA GLU A 133 26.00 -14.81 1.50
C GLU A 133 27.26 -14.50 0.69
N GLY A 134 27.23 -13.50 -0.20
CA GLY A 134 28.45 -13.06 -0.88
C GLY A 134 28.31 -11.80 -1.74
N PRO A 135 29.44 -11.21 -2.16
CA PRO A 135 29.50 -9.99 -2.99
C PRO A 135 28.89 -10.15 -4.40
N HIS A 136 28.69 -11.39 -4.87
CA HIS A 136 28.04 -11.69 -6.15
C HIS A 136 26.52 -11.88 -6.07
N GLU A 137 25.92 -11.83 -4.87
CA GLU A 137 24.48 -11.98 -4.73
C GLU A 137 23.75 -10.71 -5.20
N GLN A 138 22.94 -10.85 -6.26
CA GLN A 138 22.24 -9.73 -6.86
C GLN A 138 21.17 -9.18 -5.90
N LEU A 139 21.44 -8.01 -5.33
CA LEU A 139 20.54 -7.33 -4.40
C LEU A 139 19.35 -6.69 -5.17
N PRO A 140 18.20 -6.45 -4.50
CA PRO A 140 17.10 -5.72 -5.11
C PRO A 140 17.56 -4.40 -5.72
N THR A 141 17.23 -4.18 -6.99
CA THR A 141 17.60 -2.97 -7.72
C THR A 141 16.88 -1.76 -7.10
N ARG A 142 17.62 -0.66 -6.93
CA ARG A 142 17.06 0.60 -6.41
C ARG A 142 16.25 1.28 -7.52
N PRO A 143 15.17 2.01 -7.20
CA PRO A 143 14.45 2.76 -8.22
C PRO A 143 15.35 3.84 -8.84
N ARG A 144 15.13 4.15 -10.13
CA ARG A 144 15.83 5.25 -10.82
C ARG A 144 15.45 6.59 -10.19
N THR A 145 16.38 7.55 -10.18
CA THR A 145 16.19 8.84 -9.49
C THR A 145 14.94 9.58 -9.96
N GLY A 146 14.74 9.75 -11.27
CA GLY A 146 13.56 10.46 -11.80
C GLY A 146 12.23 9.83 -11.33
N PRO A 147 11.96 8.56 -11.67
CA PRO A 147 10.74 7.88 -11.22
C PRO A 147 10.55 7.86 -9.70
N ALA A 148 11.62 7.72 -8.92
CA ALA A 148 11.54 7.74 -7.47
C ALA A 148 11.12 9.12 -6.92
N VAL A 149 11.73 10.20 -7.42
CA VAL A 149 11.40 11.57 -6.98
C VAL A 149 9.99 11.94 -7.40
N THR A 150 9.59 11.66 -8.65
CA THR A 150 8.23 11.94 -9.12
C THR A 150 7.18 11.16 -8.32
N ALA A 151 7.40 9.86 -8.08
CA ALA A 151 6.50 9.07 -7.24
C ALA A 151 6.44 9.62 -5.80
N GLY A 152 7.59 10.02 -5.24
CA GLY A 152 7.65 10.64 -3.91
C GLY A 152 6.84 11.93 -3.84
N LEU A 153 6.96 12.82 -4.82
CA LEU A 153 6.20 14.08 -4.88
C LEU A 153 4.69 13.84 -5.00
N LEU A 154 4.26 12.90 -5.85
CA LEU A 154 2.84 12.55 -5.98
C LEU A 154 2.26 11.98 -4.68
N LEU A 155 3.04 11.15 -3.97
CA LEU A 155 2.64 10.62 -2.67
C LEU A 155 2.58 11.70 -1.58
N VAL A 156 3.51 12.66 -1.58
CA VAL A 156 3.44 13.84 -0.69
C VAL A 156 2.19 14.66 -0.99
N ALA A 157 1.89 14.91 -2.27
CA ALA A 157 0.66 15.62 -2.65
C ALA A 157 -0.58 14.88 -2.14
N GLY A 158 -0.65 13.55 -2.32
CA GLY A 158 -1.74 12.74 -1.76
C GLY A 158 -1.86 12.85 -0.23
N ALA A 159 -0.74 12.79 0.50
CA ALA A 159 -0.72 12.94 1.95
C ALA A 159 -1.20 14.32 2.40
N VAL A 160 -0.71 15.38 1.76
CA VAL A 160 -1.13 16.77 2.04
C VAL A 160 -2.63 16.93 1.80
N THR A 161 -3.15 16.40 0.69
CA THR A 161 -4.58 16.46 0.39
C THR A 161 -5.42 15.77 1.46
N VAL A 162 -5.02 14.59 1.94
CA VAL A 162 -5.71 13.91 3.05
C VAL A 162 -5.70 14.76 4.32
N VAL A 163 -4.55 15.35 4.67
CA VAL A 163 -4.43 16.24 5.85
C VAL A 163 -5.32 17.47 5.70
N LEU A 164 -5.33 18.13 4.54
CA LEU A 164 -6.16 19.31 4.31
C LEU A 164 -7.65 19.00 4.45
N TRP A 165 -8.11 17.85 3.94
CA TRP A 165 -9.50 17.43 4.12
C TRP A 165 -9.85 17.08 5.57
N GLU A 166 -8.91 16.54 6.36
CA GLU A 166 -9.13 16.34 7.80
C GLU A 166 -9.15 17.68 8.57
N VAL A 167 -8.27 18.63 8.24
CA VAL A 167 -8.28 19.97 8.84
C VAL A 167 -9.59 20.70 8.52
N TYR A 168 -10.02 20.68 7.25
CA TYR A 168 -11.30 21.24 6.84
C TYR A 168 -12.46 20.64 7.64
N ARG A 169 -12.52 19.31 7.77
CA ARG A 169 -13.57 18.62 8.54
C ARG A 169 -13.49 18.93 10.03
N ALA A 170 -12.31 19.07 10.61
CA ALA A 170 -12.15 19.40 12.02
C ALA A 170 -12.62 20.83 12.35
N VAL A 171 -12.60 21.74 11.38
CA VAL A 171 -13.15 23.10 11.51
C VAL A 171 -14.67 23.11 11.34
N GLU A 172 -15.20 22.29 10.41
CA GLU A 172 -16.62 22.28 10.07
C GLU A 172 -17.48 21.43 11.03
N LEU A 173 -16.90 20.40 11.64
CA LEU A 173 -17.62 19.46 12.50
C LEU A 173 -17.47 19.80 13.98
N PRO A 174 -18.49 19.53 14.81
CA PRO A 174 -18.37 19.59 16.27
C PRO A 174 -17.19 18.75 16.78
N ALA A 175 -16.58 19.19 17.87
CA ALA A 175 -15.39 18.55 18.44
C ALA A 175 -15.64 17.07 18.79
N GLU A 176 -16.83 16.74 19.27
CA GLU A 176 -17.25 15.38 19.62
C GLU A 176 -17.28 14.48 18.39
N VAL A 177 -17.83 14.98 17.28
CA VAL A 177 -17.88 14.26 16.00
C VAL A 177 -16.47 14.07 15.44
N THR A 178 -15.62 15.10 15.58
CA THR A 178 -14.22 15.03 15.14
C THR A 178 -13.46 13.94 15.89
N VAL A 179 -13.58 13.86 17.22
CA VAL A 179 -12.92 12.82 18.04
C VAL A 179 -13.46 11.43 17.71
N ASP A 180 -14.78 11.29 17.60
CA ASP A 180 -15.43 10.01 17.29
C ASP A 180 -14.97 9.43 15.95
N ARG A 181 -14.59 10.27 14.97
CA ARG A 181 -14.03 9.83 13.68
C ARG A 181 -12.69 9.12 13.79
N PHE A 182 -11.91 9.37 14.85
CA PHE A 182 -10.62 8.69 15.06
C PHE A 182 -10.75 7.46 15.94
N ILE A 183 -11.64 7.49 16.93
CA ILE A 183 -11.72 6.44 17.96
C ILE A 183 -12.85 5.43 17.67
N GLY A 184 -13.80 5.77 16.80
CA GLY A 184 -14.95 4.91 16.49
C GLY A 184 -16.09 5.08 17.48
N GLY A 185 -16.48 6.34 17.75
CA GLY A 185 -17.57 6.66 18.67
C GLY A 185 -18.97 6.60 18.06
N ARG A 186 -19.99 6.86 18.87
CA ARG A 186 -21.41 6.65 18.53
C ARG A 186 -21.92 7.56 17.41
N SER A 187 -21.28 8.71 17.19
CA SER A 187 -21.67 9.64 16.12
C SER A 187 -21.22 9.17 14.72
N VAL A 188 -20.36 8.15 14.65
CA VAL A 188 -19.84 7.63 13.38
C VAL A 188 -20.49 6.30 13.06
N ILE A 189 -21.28 6.30 11.99
CA ILE A 189 -21.90 5.10 11.46
C ILE A 189 -20.97 4.55 10.40
N ALA A 190 -20.35 3.41 10.69
CA ALA A 190 -19.44 2.75 9.77
C ALA A 190 -19.87 1.29 9.56
N PRO A 191 -19.60 0.70 8.37
CA PRO A 191 -19.75 -0.74 8.15
C PRO A 191 -18.93 -1.54 9.16
N ALA A 192 -19.35 -2.76 9.46
CA ALA A 192 -18.80 -3.55 10.57
C ALA A 192 -17.29 -3.84 10.49
N LEU A 193 -16.72 -3.88 9.27
CA LEU A 193 -15.28 -4.09 9.06
C LEU A 193 -14.51 -2.79 8.75
N ALA A 194 -15.20 -1.67 8.66
CA ALA A 194 -14.59 -0.41 8.30
C ALA A 194 -13.84 0.20 9.50
N PRO A 195 -12.58 0.63 9.33
CA PRO A 195 -11.96 1.48 10.34
C PRO A 195 -12.71 2.82 10.43
N PRO A 196 -12.65 3.50 11.59
CA PRO A 196 -13.08 4.88 11.72
C PRO A 196 -12.44 5.75 10.63
N PRO A 197 -13.18 6.68 10.00
CA PRO A 197 -12.70 7.40 8.83
C PRO A 197 -11.49 8.31 9.12
N GLY A 198 -11.43 8.92 10.31
CA GLY A 198 -10.26 9.69 10.74
C GLY A 198 -9.04 8.79 10.98
N TRP A 199 -9.25 7.60 11.55
CA TRP A 199 -8.18 6.60 11.69
C TRP A 199 -7.62 6.18 10.32
N LEU A 200 -8.50 5.89 9.36
CA LEU A 200 -8.09 5.59 7.98
C LEU A 200 -7.22 6.71 7.40
N SER A 201 -7.61 7.97 7.56
CA SER A 201 -6.82 9.11 7.10
C SER A 201 -5.43 9.17 7.72
N VAL A 202 -5.29 8.90 9.03
CA VAL A 202 -3.98 8.80 9.69
C VAL A 202 -3.12 7.70 9.06
N ILE A 203 -3.71 6.53 8.83
CA ILE A 203 -2.98 5.41 8.21
C ILE A 203 -2.56 5.74 6.76
N LEU A 204 -3.43 6.40 5.98
CA LEU A 204 -3.09 6.83 4.62
C LEU A 204 -1.96 7.86 4.62
N VAL A 205 -1.99 8.85 5.50
CA VAL A 205 -0.92 9.85 5.64
C VAL A 205 0.40 9.17 6.03
N ALA A 206 0.37 8.24 7.00
CA ALA A 206 1.55 7.50 7.41
C ALA A 206 2.10 6.63 6.27
N LEU A 207 1.23 5.93 5.53
CA LEU A 207 1.60 5.11 4.39
C LEU A 207 2.21 5.94 3.25
N TYR A 208 1.55 7.04 2.86
CA TYR A 208 2.02 7.92 1.79
C TYR A 208 3.32 8.63 2.18
N GLY A 209 3.42 9.12 3.41
CA GLY A 209 4.63 9.75 3.94
C GLY A 209 5.81 8.79 4.01
N THR A 210 5.61 7.58 4.56
CA THR A 210 6.69 6.57 4.62
C THR A 210 7.12 6.12 3.24
N ALA A 211 6.19 5.92 2.31
CA ALA A 211 6.50 5.59 0.92
C ALA A 211 7.24 6.73 0.20
N ALA A 212 6.85 7.98 0.42
CA ALA A 212 7.52 9.15 -0.14
C ALA A 212 8.94 9.32 0.39
N VAL A 213 9.14 9.25 1.70
CA VAL A 213 10.48 9.30 2.34
C VAL A 213 11.35 8.17 1.81
N SER A 214 10.80 6.95 1.70
CA SER A 214 11.52 5.81 1.10
C SER A 214 11.95 6.11 -0.33
N ALA A 215 11.07 6.73 -1.12
CA ALA A 215 11.34 7.08 -2.51
C ALA A 215 12.45 8.14 -2.65
N PHE A 216 12.40 9.20 -1.84
CA PHE A 216 13.47 10.21 -1.80
C PHE A 216 14.81 9.62 -1.34
N ALA A 217 14.78 8.73 -0.34
CA ALA A 217 15.95 7.99 0.10
C ALA A 217 16.42 6.90 -0.89
N ARG A 218 15.64 6.63 -1.94
CA ARG A 218 15.84 5.53 -2.90
C ARG A 218 16.07 4.19 -2.21
N ALA A 219 15.31 3.95 -1.15
CA ALA A 219 15.42 2.75 -0.34
C ALA A 219 15.01 1.50 -1.13
N ARG A 220 15.57 0.34 -0.80
CA ARG A 220 15.22 -0.92 -1.50
C ARG A 220 13.76 -1.36 -1.29
N HIS A 221 13.14 -0.93 -0.19
CA HIS A 221 11.74 -1.21 0.13
C HIS A 221 10.77 -0.21 -0.50
N THR A 222 11.25 0.84 -1.19
CA THR A 222 10.42 1.84 -1.87
C THR A 222 9.37 1.21 -2.78
N ARG A 223 9.74 0.16 -3.51
CA ARG A 223 8.82 -0.47 -4.46
C ARG A 223 7.62 -1.12 -3.76
N ALA A 224 7.83 -1.78 -2.62
CA ALA A 224 6.73 -2.44 -1.91
C ALA A 224 5.77 -1.41 -1.30
N PHE A 225 6.30 -0.47 -0.50
CA PHE A 225 5.48 0.56 0.13
C PHE A 225 4.87 1.53 -0.89
N GLY A 226 5.61 1.91 -1.92
CA GLY A 226 5.15 2.82 -2.96
C GLY A 226 4.09 2.22 -3.89
N LEU A 227 4.19 0.94 -4.26
CA LEU A 227 3.13 0.28 -5.03
C LEU A 227 1.86 0.10 -4.19
N LEU A 228 2.01 -0.23 -2.91
CA LEU A 228 0.87 -0.34 -2.00
C LEU A 228 0.22 1.04 -1.80
N ALA A 229 0.99 2.08 -1.48
CA ALA A 229 0.53 3.47 -1.39
C ALA A 229 -0.17 3.94 -2.69
N GLY A 230 0.44 3.68 -3.84
CA GLY A 230 -0.14 4.00 -5.15
C GLY A 230 -1.46 3.28 -5.40
N ALA A 231 -1.61 2.02 -4.97
CA ALA A 231 -2.86 1.28 -5.09
C ALA A 231 -3.98 1.90 -4.24
N PHE A 232 -3.69 2.28 -3.00
CA PHE A 232 -4.65 2.99 -2.13
C PHE A 232 -5.04 4.35 -2.71
N LEU A 233 -4.05 5.14 -3.17
CA LEU A 233 -4.29 6.45 -3.77
C LEU A 233 -5.15 6.33 -5.05
N THR A 234 -4.87 5.33 -5.88
CA THR A 234 -5.64 5.04 -7.10
C THR A 234 -7.07 4.64 -6.77
N ALA A 235 -7.25 3.70 -5.82
CA ALA A 235 -8.57 3.20 -5.45
C ALA A 235 -9.46 4.32 -4.89
N ASP A 236 -8.94 5.12 -3.98
CA ASP A 236 -9.64 6.27 -3.41
C ASP A 236 -9.98 7.31 -4.50
N GLY A 237 -9.01 7.65 -5.36
CA GLY A 237 -9.21 8.57 -6.47
C GLY A 237 -10.26 8.09 -7.48
N ILE A 238 -10.28 6.80 -7.82
CA ILE A 238 -11.29 6.21 -8.71
C ILE A 238 -12.67 6.25 -8.04
N ALA A 239 -12.77 5.92 -6.76
CA ALA A 239 -14.03 5.99 -6.02
C ALA A 239 -14.57 7.43 -5.93
N LEU A 240 -13.69 8.41 -5.70
CA LEU A 240 -14.02 9.83 -5.78
C LEU A 240 -14.47 10.24 -7.19
N LEU A 241 -13.74 9.81 -8.22
CA LEU A 241 -14.05 10.14 -9.61
C LEU A 241 -15.39 9.55 -10.06
N ALA A 242 -15.70 8.33 -9.64
CA ALA A 242 -17.00 7.71 -9.88
C ALA A 242 -18.14 8.54 -9.27
N ARG A 243 -17.95 9.13 -8.09
CA ARG A 243 -18.92 10.05 -7.47
C ARG A 243 -19.03 11.35 -8.24
N VAL A 244 -17.91 11.95 -8.62
CA VAL A 244 -17.85 13.18 -9.44
C VAL A 244 -18.64 13.02 -10.74
N ILE A 245 -18.48 11.87 -11.41
CA ILE A 245 -19.23 11.54 -12.63
C ILE A 245 -20.71 11.32 -12.31
N ARG A 246 -21.03 10.56 -11.26
CA ARG A 246 -22.41 10.24 -10.87
C ARG A 246 -23.25 11.46 -10.48
N PHE A 247 -22.62 12.45 -9.85
CA PHE A 247 -23.27 13.71 -9.46
C PHE A 247 -23.12 14.81 -10.52
N GLU A 248 -22.62 14.47 -11.71
CA GLU A 248 -22.43 15.40 -12.83
C GLU A 248 -21.68 16.67 -12.44
N LEU A 249 -20.63 16.57 -11.61
CA LEU A 249 -19.89 17.75 -11.16
C LEU A 249 -18.92 18.30 -12.23
N ILE A 250 -18.61 17.52 -13.27
CA ILE A 250 -17.66 17.93 -14.32
C ILE A 250 -18.25 19.01 -15.25
N PRO A 251 -19.46 18.84 -15.83
CA PRO A 251 -20.05 19.86 -16.70
C PRO A 251 -20.23 21.22 -16.02
N TYR A 252 -20.51 21.22 -14.72
CA TYR A 252 -20.76 22.43 -13.93
C TYR A 252 -19.56 22.87 -13.10
N PHE A 253 -18.34 22.41 -13.41
CA PHE A 253 -17.16 22.63 -12.57
C PHE A 253 -16.91 24.11 -12.23
N ALA A 254 -17.15 25.02 -13.16
CA ALA A 254 -16.96 26.45 -12.93
C ALA A 254 -18.06 27.08 -12.05
N ASP A 255 -19.25 26.46 -12.00
CA ASP A 255 -20.45 26.99 -11.36
C ASP A 255 -20.70 26.40 -9.96
N VAL A 256 -20.06 25.27 -9.64
CA VAL A 256 -20.15 24.61 -8.32
C VAL A 256 -19.34 25.33 -7.25
N SER A 257 -19.62 25.02 -5.98
CA SER A 257 -18.91 25.60 -4.84
C SER A 257 -17.40 25.27 -4.88
N THR A 258 -16.57 26.11 -4.27
CA THR A 258 -15.11 25.87 -4.20
C THR A 258 -14.78 24.52 -3.58
N VAL A 259 -15.56 24.05 -2.60
CA VAL A 259 -15.38 22.74 -1.96
C VAL A 259 -15.60 21.60 -2.96
N GLU A 260 -16.62 21.70 -3.81
CA GLU A 260 -16.89 20.73 -4.88
C GLU A 260 -15.81 20.76 -5.96
N GLN A 261 -15.30 21.94 -6.32
CA GLN A 261 -14.15 22.05 -7.22
C GLN A 261 -12.92 21.33 -6.65
N MET A 262 -12.59 21.56 -5.37
CA MET A 262 -11.49 20.87 -4.69
C MET A 262 -11.71 19.36 -4.63
N TYR A 263 -12.96 18.92 -4.54
CA TYR A 263 -13.32 17.50 -4.56
C TYR A 263 -13.03 16.85 -5.92
N VAL A 264 -13.38 17.53 -7.02
CA VAL A 264 -13.04 17.09 -8.39
C VAL A 264 -11.53 17.02 -8.58
N LEU A 265 -10.79 18.05 -8.15
CA LEU A 265 -9.33 18.07 -8.24
C LEU A 265 -8.69 16.96 -7.42
N THR A 266 -9.20 16.69 -6.21
CA THR A 266 -8.77 15.58 -5.35
C THR A 266 -8.97 14.24 -6.04
N ALA A 267 -10.14 14.03 -6.67
CA ALA A 267 -10.45 12.81 -7.40
C ALA A 267 -9.45 12.55 -8.54
N VAL A 268 -9.20 13.59 -9.36
CA VAL A 268 -8.26 13.51 -10.49
C VAL A 268 -6.83 13.28 -10.01
N LEU A 269 -6.38 14.00 -8.97
CA LEU A 269 -5.07 13.82 -8.36
C LEU A 269 -4.89 12.40 -7.84
N GLY A 270 -5.87 11.87 -7.10
CA GLY A 270 -5.82 10.51 -6.55
C GLY A 270 -5.74 9.46 -7.66
N ALA A 271 -6.62 9.54 -8.66
CA ALA A 271 -6.68 8.55 -9.73
C ALA A 271 -5.44 8.60 -10.63
N ALA A 272 -5.14 9.77 -11.20
CA ALA A 272 -4.02 9.92 -12.13
C ALA A 272 -2.67 9.83 -11.41
N GLY A 273 -2.55 10.45 -10.24
CA GLY A 273 -1.33 10.40 -9.41
C GLY A 273 -1.05 9.00 -8.89
N GLY A 274 -2.08 8.28 -8.42
CA GLY A 274 -1.95 6.88 -8.01
C GLY A 274 -1.49 5.97 -9.16
N ILE A 275 -2.13 6.07 -10.33
CA ILE A 275 -1.74 5.31 -11.52
C ILE A 275 -0.29 5.64 -11.92
N ALA A 276 0.08 6.92 -11.93
CA ALA A 276 1.44 7.33 -12.23
C ALA A 276 2.45 6.74 -11.24
N VAL A 277 2.16 6.74 -9.93
CA VAL A 277 3.01 6.08 -8.91
C VAL A 277 3.16 4.59 -9.21
N LEU A 278 2.06 3.89 -9.54
CA LEU A 278 2.08 2.48 -9.89
C LEU A 278 2.97 2.22 -11.11
N VAL A 279 2.81 3.00 -12.19
CA VAL A 279 3.60 2.85 -13.43
C VAL A 279 5.10 3.14 -13.18
N LEU A 280 5.40 4.23 -12.49
CA LEU A 280 6.77 4.66 -12.21
C LEU A 280 7.55 3.66 -11.35
N LEU A 281 6.86 2.98 -10.41
CA LEU A 281 7.47 2.01 -9.50
C LEU A 281 7.32 0.55 -9.96
N ALA A 282 6.47 0.27 -10.94
CA ALA A 282 6.34 -1.07 -11.54
C ALA A 282 7.57 -1.44 -12.39
N GLY A 283 8.31 -0.46 -12.93
CA GLY A 283 9.46 -0.67 -13.81
C GLY A 283 10.67 -1.38 -13.17
N ARG A 284 11.58 -1.88 -14.02
CA ARG A 284 12.88 -2.42 -13.57
C ARG A 284 13.73 -1.29 -12.96
N GLY A 285 14.30 -1.55 -11.78
CA GLY A 285 15.16 -0.60 -11.08
C GLY A 285 16.44 -0.23 -11.85
N ALA A 286 17.17 0.76 -11.35
CA ALA A 286 18.45 1.18 -11.91
C ALA A 286 19.42 -0.01 -11.99
N PRO A 287 20.21 -0.12 -13.07
CA PRO A 287 21.26 -1.11 -13.15
C PRO A 287 22.20 -0.95 -11.94
N PRO A 288 22.76 -2.06 -11.40
CA PRO A 288 23.77 -1.96 -10.36
C PRO A 288 24.88 -1.03 -10.84
N ALA A 289 25.35 -0.14 -9.97
CA ALA A 289 26.54 0.65 -10.28
C ALA A 289 27.64 -0.34 -10.65
N ALA A 290 28.33 -0.10 -11.78
CA ALA A 290 29.49 -0.89 -12.13
C ALA A 290 30.42 -0.91 -10.90
N PRO A 291 31.02 -2.07 -10.56
CA PRO A 291 32.05 -2.08 -9.52
C PRO A 291 33.04 -0.97 -9.86
N ALA A 292 33.40 -0.16 -8.86
CA ALA A 292 34.37 0.90 -9.06
C ALA A 292 35.57 0.28 -9.79
N PRO A 293 36.08 0.94 -10.87
CA PRO A 293 37.27 0.44 -11.55
C PRO A 293 38.32 0.16 -10.48
N TYR A 294 38.96 -1.01 -10.56
CA TYR A 294 40.04 -1.41 -9.67
C TYR A 294 40.90 -0.19 -9.40
N GLY A 295 40.86 0.30 -8.15
CA GLY A 295 41.72 1.40 -7.74
C GLY A 295 43.17 1.02 -8.06
N PRO A 296 44.04 1.99 -8.38
CA PRO A 296 45.43 1.70 -8.69
C PRO A 296 46.03 0.81 -7.60
N TYR A 297 46.50 -0.37 -8.01
CA TYR A 297 47.20 -1.35 -7.19
C TYR A 297 48.22 -0.64 -6.28
N GLY A 298 48.06 -0.71 -4.96
CA GLY A 298 49.02 -0.07 -4.06
C GLY A 298 48.74 -0.07 -2.56
N SER A 299 47.59 -0.56 -2.09
CA SER A 299 47.33 -0.67 -0.64
C SER A 299 47.61 -2.09 -0.17
N TYR A 300 48.81 -2.28 0.38
CA TYR A 300 49.29 -3.45 1.12
C TYR A 300 48.19 -4.34 1.75
N GLY A 301 48.17 -5.63 1.38
CA GLY A 301 47.55 -6.67 2.22
C GLY A 301 46.54 -7.64 1.59
N SER A 302 46.34 -7.69 0.27
CA SER A 302 45.40 -8.64 -0.34
C SER A 302 46.10 -9.80 -1.04
N TYR A 303 45.82 -11.03 -0.58
CA TYR A 303 46.15 -12.28 -1.25
C TYR A 303 45.37 -12.39 -2.58
N GLY A 304 45.87 -11.74 -3.62
CA GLY A 304 45.46 -11.97 -5.00
C GLY A 304 46.23 -13.14 -5.64
N PRO A 305 45.67 -13.81 -6.66
CA PRO A 305 46.44 -14.76 -7.45
C PRO A 305 47.68 -14.07 -8.05
N PRO A 306 48.84 -14.78 -8.12
CA PRO A 306 50.08 -14.18 -8.60
C PRO A 306 49.89 -13.63 -10.02
N PRO A 307 50.55 -12.50 -10.36
CA PRO A 307 50.47 -11.93 -11.70
C PRO A 307 50.89 -12.98 -12.73
N ALA A 308 50.14 -13.05 -13.84
CA ALA A 308 50.46 -13.94 -14.94
C ALA A 308 51.89 -13.65 -15.43
N PRO A 309 52.72 -14.68 -15.70
CA PRO A 309 54.08 -14.48 -16.17
C PRO A 309 54.07 -13.68 -17.47
N PRO A 310 55.07 -12.80 -17.68
CA PRO A 310 55.16 -12.01 -18.90
C PRO A 310 55.22 -12.91 -20.14
N TYR A 311 54.43 -12.56 -21.15
CA TYR A 311 54.46 -13.20 -22.47
C TYR A 311 55.04 -12.22 -23.50
N PRO A 312 56.02 -12.64 -24.34
CA PRO A 312 56.62 -13.97 -24.37
C PRO A 312 57.58 -14.23 -23.19
N PRO A 313 57.77 -15.51 -22.79
CA PRO A 313 58.71 -15.86 -21.72
C PRO A 313 60.15 -15.49 -22.13
N PRO A 314 60.97 -14.96 -21.21
CA PRO A 314 62.36 -14.65 -21.49
C PRO A 314 63.18 -15.94 -21.77
N PRO A 315 64.25 -15.87 -22.58
CA PRO A 315 65.07 -17.04 -22.89
C PRO A 315 65.69 -17.63 -21.63
N GLY A 316 65.42 -18.91 -21.34
CA GLY A 316 66.02 -19.65 -20.23
C GLY A 316 65.16 -19.83 -18.96
N TRP A 317 63.86 -19.52 -19.04
CA TRP A 317 62.84 -19.99 -18.07
C TRP A 317 62.33 -21.39 -18.41
#